data_AF-A0A8X6M829-F1
#
_entry.id   AF-A0A8X6M829-F1
#
_cell.length_a   1.000
_cell.length_b   1.000
_cell.length_c   1.000
_cell.angle_alpha   90.00
_cell.angle_beta   90.00
_cell.angle_gamma   90.00
#
_symmetry.space_group_name_H-M   'P 1'
#
loop_
_entity.id
_entity.type
_entity.pdbx_description
1 polymer ?
#
loop_
_entity_poly.entity_id
_entity_poly.type
_entity_poly.pdbx_seq_one_letter_code
_entity_poly.pdbx_strand_id
1 'polypeptide(L)'
;MSGIAKLRKVELRTVAEEIGLVVNEGMKKSELRRLIEDSDVFKNDNEAVKSAVEDVLENRNKKSDQDSEIEIERLKIERIKLELQLAQVKANGNNTSFDQGCKSEPEESLDSLIKSVRTLTIKPPKAKSVLSTKADASDVVNNSPSGGKNTKQSSTLSPQ
;
A
#
# COMPACT_ATOMS: atom_id res chain seq x y z
N MET A 1 26.80 -21.58 -40.92
CA MET A 1 25.94 -21.96 -39.78
C MET A 1 26.12 -20.94 -38.67
N SER A 2 25.07 -20.31 -38.13
CA SER A 2 25.23 -19.12 -37.25
C SER A 2 24.17 -18.99 -36.12
N GLY A 3 23.70 -20.10 -35.56
CA GLY A 3 22.88 -20.10 -34.34
C GLY A 3 23.70 -19.76 -33.08
N ILE A 4 24.79 -20.51 -32.87
CA ILE A 4 25.70 -20.41 -31.71
C ILE A 4 26.26 -19.00 -31.46
N ALA A 5 26.41 -18.16 -32.49
CA ALA A 5 26.91 -16.80 -32.36
C ALA A 5 26.00 -15.90 -31.50
N LYS A 6 24.70 -16.19 -31.43
CA LYS A 6 23.68 -15.40 -30.72
C LYS A 6 23.44 -15.86 -29.27
N LEU A 7 23.88 -17.07 -28.92
CA LEU A 7 23.66 -17.67 -27.59
C LEU A 7 24.39 -16.92 -26.46
N ARG A 8 23.90 -17.03 -25.22
CA ARG A 8 24.53 -16.55 -23.98
C ARG A 8 25.58 -17.55 -23.45
N LYS A 9 26.39 -17.19 -22.45
CA LYS A 9 27.44 -18.09 -21.90
C LYS A 9 26.84 -19.40 -21.39
N VAL A 10 25.73 -19.33 -20.64
CA VAL A 10 25.05 -20.50 -20.07
C VAL A 10 24.55 -21.43 -21.18
N GLU A 11 23.90 -20.86 -22.20
CA GLU A 11 23.34 -21.60 -23.33
C GLU A 11 24.44 -22.28 -24.17
N LEU A 12 25.56 -21.60 -24.40
CA LEU A 12 26.73 -22.21 -25.05
C LEU A 12 27.33 -23.36 -24.25
N ARG A 13 27.30 -23.28 -22.92
CA ARG A 13 27.71 -24.37 -22.05
C ARG A 13 26.75 -25.56 -22.18
N THR A 14 25.44 -25.32 -22.12
CA THR A 14 24.44 -26.39 -22.31
C THR A 14 24.57 -27.05 -23.67
N VAL A 15 24.66 -26.29 -24.77
CA VAL A 15 24.89 -26.87 -26.12
C VAL A 15 26.17 -27.70 -26.17
N ALA A 16 27.26 -27.25 -25.56
CA ALA A 16 28.51 -28.01 -25.51
C ALA A 16 28.39 -29.30 -24.68
N GLU A 17 27.68 -29.27 -23.56
CA GLU A 17 27.38 -30.45 -22.72
C GLU A 17 26.48 -31.45 -23.47
N GLU A 18 25.44 -30.96 -24.17
CA GLU A 18 24.49 -31.75 -24.98
C GLU A 18 25.19 -32.53 -26.11
N ILE A 19 26.14 -31.89 -26.81
CA ILE A 19 26.93 -32.52 -27.89
C ILE A 19 28.16 -33.29 -27.37
N GLY A 20 28.24 -33.55 -26.06
CA GLY A 20 29.23 -34.42 -25.43
C GLY A 20 30.63 -33.83 -25.23
N LEU A 21 30.78 -32.50 -25.27
CA LEU A 21 32.06 -31.83 -25.00
C LEU A 21 32.27 -31.63 -23.49
N VAL A 22 33.52 -31.71 -23.04
CA VAL A 22 33.87 -31.45 -21.64
C VAL A 22 33.97 -29.94 -21.42
N VAL A 23 33.09 -29.41 -20.56
CA VAL A 23 32.95 -27.97 -20.33
C VAL A 23 33.25 -27.62 -18.88
N ASN A 24 33.98 -26.52 -18.66
CA ASN A 24 34.28 -26.01 -17.32
C ASN A 24 33.56 -24.66 -17.09
N GLU A 25 32.99 -24.49 -15.89
CA GLU A 25 32.28 -23.29 -15.46
C GLU A 25 33.10 -22.00 -15.61
N GLY A 26 34.42 -22.09 -15.46
CA GLY A 26 35.35 -20.96 -15.66
C GLY A 26 35.53 -20.48 -17.10
N MET A 27 35.16 -21.29 -18.11
CA MET A 27 35.44 -20.98 -19.53
C MET A 27 34.81 -19.67 -20.01
N LYS A 28 35.47 -18.98 -20.94
CA LYS A 28 34.98 -17.72 -21.52
C LYS A 28 33.94 -17.97 -22.63
N LYS A 29 33.03 -17.02 -22.86
CA LYS A 29 32.00 -17.12 -23.92
C LYS A 29 32.58 -17.33 -25.34
N SER A 30 33.75 -16.78 -25.61
CA SER A 30 34.48 -16.97 -26.87
C SER A 30 35.13 -18.35 -26.97
N GLU A 31 35.67 -18.84 -25.85
CA GLU A 31 36.30 -20.15 -25.73
C GLU A 31 35.29 -21.28 -25.87
N LEU A 32 34.11 -21.17 -25.25
CA LEU A 32 32.99 -22.10 -25.45
C LEU A 32 32.55 -22.18 -26.91
N ARG A 33 32.46 -21.04 -27.60
CA ARG A 33 32.12 -21.01 -29.03
C ARG A 33 33.17 -21.71 -29.88
N ARG A 34 34.44 -21.38 -29.67
CA ARG A 34 35.54 -22.01 -30.39
C ARG A 34 35.62 -23.52 -30.10
N LEU A 35 35.38 -23.95 -28.87
CA LEU A 35 35.32 -25.38 -28.50
C LEU A 35 34.23 -26.14 -29.28
N ILE A 36 33.05 -25.53 -29.45
CA ILE A 36 31.98 -26.09 -30.28
C ILE A 36 32.38 -26.08 -31.76
N GLU A 37 32.83 -24.94 -32.30
CA GLU A 37 33.21 -24.76 -33.71
C GLU A 37 34.37 -25.67 -34.15
N ASP A 38 35.34 -25.89 -33.27
CA ASP A 38 36.50 -26.77 -33.48
C ASP A 38 36.16 -28.26 -33.28
N SER A 39 34.98 -28.62 -32.75
CA SER A 39 34.62 -30.01 -32.45
C SER A 39 34.37 -30.85 -33.71
N ASP A 40 34.61 -32.16 -33.60
CA ASP A 40 34.33 -33.09 -34.68
C ASP A 40 32.83 -33.25 -34.93
N VAL A 41 31.99 -33.13 -33.88
CA VAL A 41 30.52 -33.13 -34.02
C VAL A 41 30.09 -31.95 -34.89
N PHE A 42 30.59 -30.74 -34.64
CA PHE A 42 30.23 -29.56 -35.46
C PHE A 42 30.61 -29.69 -36.93
N LYS A 43 31.68 -30.43 -37.25
CA LYS A 43 32.18 -30.63 -38.62
C LYS A 43 31.47 -31.79 -39.33
N ASN A 44 31.19 -32.88 -38.62
CA ASN A 44 30.69 -34.14 -39.19
C ASN A 44 29.17 -34.32 -39.05
N ASP A 45 28.59 -33.83 -37.95
CA ASP A 45 27.15 -33.91 -37.64
C ASP A 45 26.63 -32.53 -37.20
N ASN A 46 26.48 -31.63 -38.17
CA ASN A 46 26.01 -30.28 -37.90
C ASN A 46 24.52 -30.24 -37.49
N GLU A 47 23.73 -31.28 -37.82
CA GLU A 47 22.31 -31.33 -37.47
C GLU A 47 22.12 -31.65 -35.99
N ALA A 48 22.97 -32.50 -35.39
CA ALA A 48 23.01 -32.70 -33.94
C ALA A 48 23.29 -31.38 -33.19
N VAL A 49 24.27 -30.58 -33.64
CA VAL A 49 24.53 -29.25 -33.05
C VAL A 49 23.34 -28.31 -33.24
N LYS A 50 22.68 -28.37 -34.41
CA LYS A 50 21.51 -27.54 -34.71
C LYS A 50 20.32 -27.90 -33.81
N SER A 51 20.04 -29.18 -33.58
CA SER A 51 19.04 -29.64 -32.61
C SER A 51 19.35 -29.11 -31.22
N ALA A 52 20.55 -29.35 -30.70
CA ALA A 52 20.95 -28.86 -29.38
C ALA A 52 20.79 -27.33 -29.22
N VAL A 53 21.03 -26.56 -30.30
CA VAL A 53 20.77 -25.11 -30.31
C VAL A 53 19.27 -24.80 -30.29
N GLU A 54 18.45 -25.50 -31.05
CA GLU A 54 16.98 -25.38 -31.06
C GLU A 54 16.39 -25.71 -29.68
N ASP A 55 16.78 -26.85 -29.10
CA ASP A 55 16.31 -27.36 -27.79
C ASP A 55 16.66 -26.37 -26.65
N VAL A 56 17.88 -25.82 -26.65
CA VAL A 56 18.31 -24.78 -25.69
C VAL A 56 17.57 -23.45 -25.90
N LEU A 57 17.21 -23.11 -27.13
CA LEU A 57 16.41 -21.91 -27.42
C LEU A 57 14.94 -22.08 -27.00
N GLU A 58 14.36 -23.27 -27.18
CA GLU A 58 12.99 -23.57 -26.77
C GLU A 58 12.87 -23.58 -25.23
N ASN A 59 13.83 -24.22 -24.55
CA ASN A 59 13.90 -24.26 -23.09
C ASN A 59 14.18 -22.89 -22.45
N ARG A 60 14.72 -21.92 -23.19
CA ARG A 60 14.86 -20.53 -22.71
C ARG A 60 13.50 -19.91 -22.38
N ASN A 61 12.49 -20.14 -23.22
CA ASN A 61 11.17 -19.52 -23.09
C ASN A 61 10.33 -20.23 -22.02
N LYS A 62 10.38 -21.57 -21.98
CA LYS A 62 9.64 -22.38 -21.00
C LYS A 62 9.95 -22.01 -19.53
N LYS A 63 11.19 -21.57 -19.23
CA LYS A 63 11.58 -21.17 -17.87
C LYS A 63 11.05 -19.79 -17.44
N SER A 64 10.97 -18.79 -18.33
CA SER A 64 10.40 -17.49 -17.94
C SER A 64 8.94 -17.61 -17.55
N ASP A 65 8.21 -18.47 -18.28
CA ASP A 65 6.77 -18.60 -18.11
C ASP A 65 6.47 -19.36 -16.80
N GLN A 66 7.19 -20.46 -16.53
CA GLN A 66 7.09 -21.18 -15.25
C GLN A 66 7.51 -20.34 -14.04
N ASP A 67 8.62 -19.59 -14.12
CA ASP A 67 9.04 -18.72 -13.01
C ASP A 67 7.97 -17.63 -12.73
N SER A 68 7.29 -17.13 -13.76
CA SER A 68 6.20 -16.16 -13.62
C SER A 68 4.93 -16.77 -13.02
N GLU A 69 4.56 -17.99 -13.41
CA GLU A 69 3.40 -18.72 -12.89
C GLU A 69 3.59 -19.03 -11.39
N ILE A 70 4.78 -19.50 -11.00
CA ILE A 70 5.14 -19.78 -9.61
C ILE A 70 5.06 -18.53 -8.74
N GLU A 71 5.51 -17.37 -9.24
CA GLU A 71 5.44 -16.12 -8.49
C GLU A 71 3.99 -15.60 -8.35
N ILE A 72 3.17 -15.77 -9.39
CA ILE A 72 1.73 -15.49 -9.33
C ILE A 72 1.02 -16.39 -8.31
N GLU A 73 1.36 -17.68 -8.25
CA GLU A 73 0.82 -18.60 -7.24
C GLU A 73 1.22 -18.24 -5.82
N ARG A 74 2.49 -17.87 -5.59
CA ARG A 74 2.96 -17.37 -4.29
C ARG A 74 2.18 -16.15 -3.82
N LEU A 75 2.00 -15.16 -4.70
CA LEU A 75 1.22 -13.95 -4.40
C LEU A 75 -0.26 -14.26 -4.10
N LYS A 76 -0.87 -15.21 -4.83
CA LYS A 76 -2.24 -15.70 -4.53
C LYS A 76 -2.33 -16.33 -3.14
N ILE A 77 -1.36 -17.18 -2.76
CA ILE A 77 -1.32 -17.83 -1.44
C ILE A 77 -1.14 -16.81 -0.33
N GLU A 78 -0.23 -15.84 -0.49
CA GLU A 78 0.01 -14.78 0.49
C GLU A 78 -1.23 -13.90 0.68
N ARG A 79 -1.92 -13.54 -0.41
CA ARG A 79 -3.20 -12.83 -0.36
C ARG A 79 -4.25 -13.61 0.44
N ILE A 80 -4.45 -14.90 0.15
CA ILE A 80 -5.42 -15.75 0.87
C ILE A 80 -5.07 -15.81 2.36
N LYS A 81 -3.77 -15.93 2.70
CA LYS A 81 -3.29 -15.95 4.09
C LYS A 81 -3.54 -14.63 4.83
N LEU A 82 -3.45 -13.48 4.15
CA LEU A 82 -3.77 -12.17 4.70
C LEU A 82 -5.29 -11.98 4.87
N GLU A 83 -6.09 -12.36 3.87
CA GLU A 83 -7.56 -12.31 3.95
C GLU A 83 -8.09 -13.22 5.07
N LEU A 84 -7.52 -14.41 5.26
CA LEU A 84 -7.86 -15.31 6.37
C LEU A 84 -7.51 -14.73 7.74
N GLN A 85 -6.34 -14.11 7.89
CA GLN A 85 -5.96 -13.42 9.13
C GLN A 85 -6.89 -12.23 9.42
N LEU A 86 -7.25 -11.43 8.41
CA LEU A 86 -8.21 -10.33 8.56
C LEU A 86 -9.61 -10.84 8.93
N ALA A 87 -10.05 -11.96 8.35
CA ALA A 87 -11.31 -12.60 8.72
C ALA A 87 -11.27 -13.13 10.16
N GLN A 88 -10.17 -13.74 10.58
CA GLN A 88 -9.98 -14.22 11.96
C GLN A 88 -9.93 -13.07 12.97
N VAL A 89 -9.24 -11.97 12.67
CA VAL A 89 -9.21 -10.77 13.53
C VAL A 89 -10.59 -10.12 13.60
N LYS A 90 -11.36 -10.07 12.51
CA LYS A 90 -12.75 -9.58 12.53
C LYS A 90 -13.69 -10.50 13.32
N ALA A 91 -13.58 -11.82 13.15
CA ALA A 91 -14.39 -12.79 13.88
C ALA A 91 -14.09 -12.78 15.39
N ASN A 92 -12.80 -12.72 15.77
CA ASN A 92 -12.37 -12.65 17.17
C ASN A 92 -12.61 -11.25 17.78
N GLY A 93 -12.57 -10.20 16.96
CA GLY A 93 -12.79 -8.80 17.36
C GLY A 93 -14.23 -8.50 17.81
N ASN A 94 -15.19 -9.37 17.50
CA ASN A 94 -16.56 -9.26 18.02
C ASN A 94 -16.68 -9.61 19.53
N ASN A 95 -15.59 -10.05 20.18
CA ASN A 95 -15.57 -10.43 21.60
C ASN A 95 -14.83 -9.44 22.52
N THR A 96 -14.47 -8.25 22.03
CA THR A 96 -14.12 -7.13 22.92
C THR A 96 -15.16 -6.03 22.79
N SER A 97 -16.10 -6.03 23.73
CA SER A 97 -16.97 -4.90 24.01
C SER A 97 -16.13 -3.64 24.22
N PHE A 98 -16.08 -2.78 23.21
CA PHE A 98 -15.76 -1.36 23.39
C PHE A 98 -17.04 -0.54 23.55
N ASP A 99 -18.03 -1.12 24.23
CA ASP A 99 -19.04 -0.32 24.93
C ASP A 99 -18.43 0.14 26.24
N GLN A 100 -17.82 1.31 26.14
CA GLN A 100 -17.51 2.28 27.19
C GLN A 100 -17.54 1.74 28.63
N GLY A 101 -16.39 1.29 29.12
CA GLY A 101 -16.12 1.14 30.56
C GLY A 101 -16.03 2.50 31.28
N CYS A 102 -17.06 3.34 31.18
CA CYS A 102 -17.21 4.52 32.03
C CYS A 102 -17.64 4.08 33.43
N LYS A 103 -16.66 4.03 34.34
CA LYS A 103 -16.95 4.10 35.77
C LYS A 103 -17.24 5.56 36.16
N SER A 104 -18.47 6.01 35.95
CA SER A 104 -19.14 6.90 36.89
C SER A 104 -19.66 6.00 38.02
N GLU A 105 -19.34 6.24 39.30
CA GLU A 105 -19.88 7.33 40.14
C GLU A 105 -21.41 7.39 40.06
N PRO A 106 -22.14 7.52 41.19
CA PRO A 106 -23.60 7.46 41.17
C PRO A 106 -24.13 8.58 40.26
N GLU A 107 -24.67 8.18 39.11
CA GLU A 107 -25.30 9.08 38.16
C GLU A 107 -26.35 9.90 38.91
N GLU A 108 -26.01 11.16 39.23
CA GLU A 108 -26.96 12.13 39.76
C GLU A 108 -27.97 12.38 38.66
N SER A 109 -29.01 11.55 38.64
CA SER A 109 -30.00 11.47 37.57
C SER A 109 -30.43 12.88 37.14
N LEU A 110 -30.72 13.06 35.86
CA LEU A 110 -31.27 14.30 35.33
C LEU A 110 -32.47 14.81 36.18
N ASP A 111 -33.25 13.91 36.78
CA ASP A 111 -34.28 14.25 37.77
C ASP A 111 -33.76 14.91 39.06
N SER A 112 -32.60 14.49 39.58
CA SER A 112 -31.91 15.11 40.72
C SER A 112 -31.53 16.55 40.37
N LEU A 113 -30.86 16.75 39.24
CA LEU A 113 -30.43 18.07 38.76
C LEU A 113 -31.63 19.00 38.47
N ILE A 114 -32.70 18.48 37.86
CA ILE A 114 -33.93 19.24 37.64
C ILE A 114 -34.61 19.63 38.97
N LYS A 115 -34.57 18.78 39.99
CA LYS A 115 -35.10 19.09 41.34
C LYS A 115 -34.28 20.16 42.04
N SER A 116 -32.94 20.08 42.01
CA SER A 116 -32.06 21.06 42.66
C SER A 116 -32.17 22.44 41.98
N VAL A 117 -32.16 22.50 40.65
CA VAL A 117 -32.33 23.77 39.89
C VAL A 117 -33.69 24.43 40.19
N ARG A 118 -34.79 23.66 40.27
CA ARG A 118 -36.11 24.21 40.60
C ARG A 118 -36.15 24.85 42.00
N THR A 119 -35.47 24.27 42.99
CA THR A 119 -35.47 24.77 44.37
C THR A 119 -34.56 25.99 44.59
N LEU A 120 -33.58 26.23 43.71
CA LEU A 120 -32.68 27.40 43.75
C LEU A 120 -33.30 28.71 43.25
N THR A 121 -34.59 28.73 42.87
CA THR A 121 -35.26 29.94 42.36
C THR A 121 -35.49 30.97 43.48
N ILE A 122 -34.61 31.96 43.57
CA ILE A 122 -34.75 33.08 44.52
C ILE A 122 -35.87 34.02 44.06
N LYS A 123 -36.87 34.26 44.91
CA LYS A 123 -37.93 35.26 44.64
C LYS A 123 -37.31 36.67 44.59
N PRO A 124 -37.67 37.52 43.62
CA PRO A 124 -37.10 38.86 43.52
C PRO A 124 -37.44 39.69 44.77
N PRO A 125 -36.48 40.49 45.29
CA PRO A 125 -36.72 41.34 46.46
C PRO A 125 -37.73 42.45 46.11
N LYS A 126 -38.74 42.63 46.97
CA LYS A 126 -39.67 43.76 46.86
C LYS A 126 -38.90 45.05 47.18
N ALA A 127 -38.69 45.89 46.16
CA ALA A 127 -37.90 47.11 46.29
C ALA A 127 -38.48 48.06 47.35
N LYS A 128 -37.65 48.52 48.27
CA LYS A 128 -37.91 49.70 49.10
C LYS A 128 -37.24 50.90 48.45
N SER A 129 -38.02 51.92 48.10
CA SER A 129 -37.54 53.14 47.45
C SER A 129 -36.85 54.09 48.43
N VAL A 130 -35.54 54.33 48.31
CA VAL A 130 -34.87 55.52 48.90
C VAL A 130 -33.81 56.09 47.97
N LEU A 131 -34.22 57.15 47.26
CA LEU A 131 -33.51 58.39 46.93
C LEU A 131 -32.04 58.56 47.38
N SER A 132 -31.11 58.78 46.45
CA SER A 132 -30.26 60.00 46.39
C SER A 132 -29.21 60.01 45.26
N THR A 133 -29.28 61.06 44.42
CA THR A 133 -28.21 61.98 43.97
C THR A 133 -26.76 61.46 43.80
N LYS A 134 -25.99 61.79 42.76
CA LYS A 134 -25.91 63.06 42.00
C LYS A 134 -25.23 62.84 40.62
N ALA A 135 -25.55 63.72 39.66
CA ALA A 135 -24.70 64.43 38.67
C ALA A 135 -23.20 64.03 38.53
N ASP A 136 -22.55 64.09 37.36
CA ASP A 136 -22.92 64.55 36.00
C ASP A 136 -22.02 63.85 34.94
N ALA A 137 -22.34 63.96 33.65
CA ALA A 137 -21.71 63.17 32.57
C ALA A 137 -20.66 63.90 31.71
N SER A 138 -19.68 63.13 31.19
CA SER A 138 -18.94 63.31 29.91
C SER A 138 -18.12 62.02 29.69
N ASP A 139 -18.20 61.22 28.62
CA ASP A 139 -18.09 61.46 27.16
C ASP A 139 -16.75 62.08 26.74
N VAL A 140 -16.01 61.63 25.69
CA VAL A 140 -16.11 60.45 24.79
C VAL A 140 -14.72 60.25 24.09
N VAL A 141 -14.60 59.51 22.95
CA VAL A 141 -13.41 59.36 22.04
C VAL A 141 -12.32 58.36 22.52
N ASN A 142 -11.69 57.44 21.75
CA ASN A 142 -11.86 56.72 20.45
C ASN A 142 -10.78 55.56 20.41
N ASN A 143 -10.61 54.63 19.44
CA ASN A 143 -11.22 54.41 18.11
C ASN A 143 -11.24 52.92 17.63
N SER A 144 -12.01 52.74 16.56
CA SER A 144 -12.12 51.77 15.44
C SER A 144 -10.82 51.39 14.67
N PRO A 145 -10.86 50.59 13.55
CA PRO A 145 -11.48 49.27 13.30
C PRO A 145 -10.61 48.34 12.37
N SER A 146 -11.24 47.31 11.75
CA SER A 146 -10.91 46.62 10.46
C SER A 146 -10.67 45.10 10.60
N GLY A 147 -11.15 44.19 9.74
CA GLY A 147 -11.97 44.34 8.53
C GLY A 147 -11.41 43.56 7.33
N GLY A 148 -12.04 42.44 6.93
CA GLY A 148 -11.64 41.71 5.71
C GLY A 148 -12.40 40.40 5.46
N LYS A 149 -13.12 40.32 4.33
CA LYS A 149 -13.67 39.09 3.72
C LYS A 149 -13.20 39.03 2.26
N ASN A 150 -13.00 37.84 1.71
CA ASN A 150 -12.77 37.65 0.27
C ASN A 150 -13.49 36.39 -0.26
N THR A 151 -13.91 36.45 -1.53
CA THR A 151 -14.77 35.47 -2.21
C THR A 151 -14.28 35.25 -3.65
N LYS A 152 -14.33 34.01 -4.18
CA LYS A 152 -14.37 33.61 -5.60
C LYS A 152 -14.56 32.07 -5.66
N GLN A 153 -15.63 31.49 -6.21
CA GLN A 153 -16.07 31.37 -7.62
C GLN A 153 -15.26 30.37 -8.48
N SER A 154 -15.92 29.28 -8.91
CA SER A 154 -15.66 28.59 -10.20
C SER A 154 -16.85 27.68 -10.59
N SER A 155 -16.95 27.37 -11.88
CA SER A 155 -18.19 26.96 -12.56
C SER A 155 -18.26 25.46 -12.95
N THR A 156 -19.48 24.90 -12.93
CA THR A 156 -20.21 24.16 -14.01
C THR A 156 -19.73 22.85 -14.66
N LEU A 157 -20.76 22.04 -15.02
CA LEU A 157 -20.91 21.02 -16.09
C LEU A 157 -20.70 19.53 -15.75
N SER A 158 -21.64 18.71 -16.25
CA SER A 158 -21.86 17.27 -16.02
C SER A 158 -20.97 16.37 -16.91
N PRO A 159 -20.92 15.05 -16.65
CA PRO A 159 -21.85 14.10 -17.29
C PRO A 159 -22.42 13.07 -16.27
N GLN A 160 -23.24 12.06 -16.58
CA GLN A 160 -23.70 11.45 -17.84
C GLN A 160 -25.17 11.01 -17.69
#